data_AF-A0A933XST1-F1
#
_entry.id   AF-A0A933XST1-F1
#
_cell.length_a   1.000
_cell.length_b   1.000
_cell.length_c   1.000
_cell.angle_alpha   90.00
_cell.angle_beta   90.00
_cell.angle_gamma   90.00
#
_symmetry.space_group_name_H-M   'P 1'
#
loop_
_entity.id
_entity.type
_entity.pdbx_description
1 polymer ?
#
loop_
_entity_poly.entity_id
_entity_poly.type
_entity_poly.pdbx_seq_one_letter_code
_entity_poly.pdbx_strand_id
1 'polypeptide(L)'
;MQRKSVNILIDAPAFAFFVFSIAAGRVLKYVLPPGSGRRFVSGEGREAAEKTVSLLWGFSRHEWGDIHFRIAVGIMALLAAHPALHYKWAVTVLRGQTPEGSGAGAGI
;
A
#
# COMPACT_ATOMS: atom_id res chain seq x y z
N MET A 1 -20.23 18.17 -5.66
CA MET A 1 -19.65 17.71 -4.37
C MET A 1 -18.75 18.80 -3.82
N GLN A 2 -18.70 19.01 -2.49
CA GLN A 2 -17.77 19.99 -1.94
C GLN A 2 -16.32 19.51 -2.13
N ARG A 3 -15.38 20.42 -2.43
CA ARG A 3 -13.96 20.07 -2.65
C ARG A 3 -13.37 19.27 -1.49
N LYS A 4 -13.79 19.57 -0.25
CA LYS A 4 -13.41 18.80 0.96
C LYS A 4 -13.83 17.33 0.88
N SER A 5 -15.03 17.05 0.38
CA SER A 5 -15.52 15.67 0.23
C SER A 5 -14.71 14.89 -0.81
N VAL A 6 -14.29 15.54 -1.89
CA VAL A 6 -13.43 14.92 -2.93
C VAL A 6 -12.03 14.62 -2.37
N ASN A 7 -11.45 15.54 -1.60
CA ASN A 7 -10.14 15.32 -0.98
C ASN A 7 -10.18 14.14 0.00
N ILE A 8 -11.18 14.10 0.91
CA ILE A 8 -11.35 12.98 1.85
C ILE A 8 -11.56 11.65 1.11
N LEU A 9 -12.36 11.66 0.04
CA LEU A 9 -12.64 10.47 -0.76
C LEU A 9 -11.38 9.90 -1.44
N ILE A 10 -10.36 10.72 -1.68
CA ILE A 10 -9.12 10.28 -2.34
C ILE A 10 -8.05 9.95 -1.29
N ASP A 11 -7.93 10.78 -0.26
CA ASP A 11 -6.89 10.62 0.77
C ASP A 11 -7.15 9.40 1.67
N ALA A 12 -8.40 9.13 2.05
CA ALA A 12 -8.71 8.00 2.93
C ALA A 12 -8.43 6.63 2.26
N PRO A 13 -8.87 6.37 1.02
CA PRO A 13 -8.49 5.15 0.30
C PRO A 13 -6.99 5.09 0.00
N ALA A 14 -6.34 6.21 -0.33
CA ALA A 14 -4.90 6.24 -0.56
C ALA A 14 -4.14 5.78 0.69
N PHE A 15 -4.53 6.27 1.87
CA PHE A 15 -3.96 5.84 3.15
C PHE A 15 -4.23 4.35 3.43
N ALA A 16 -5.47 3.89 3.25
CA ALA A 16 -5.83 2.50 3.47
C ALA A 16 -5.03 1.56 2.56
N PHE A 17 -4.92 1.88 1.27
CA PHE A 17 -4.11 1.12 0.32
C PHE A 17 -2.63 1.15 0.68
N PHE A 18 -2.10 2.29 1.10
CA PHE A 18 -0.71 2.41 1.54
C PHE A 18 -0.40 1.47 2.72
N VAL A 19 -1.23 1.48 3.77
CA VAL A 19 -1.08 0.59 4.92
C VAL A 19 -1.16 -0.88 4.50
N PHE A 20 -2.15 -1.21 3.67
CA PHE A 20 -2.32 -2.59 3.18
C PHE A 20 -1.14 -3.03 2.31
N SER A 21 -0.60 -2.16 1.45
CA SER A 21 0.56 -2.45 0.61
C SER A 21 1.79 -2.78 1.46
N ILE A 22 2.04 -2.01 2.52
CA ILE A 22 3.12 -2.32 3.48
C ILE A 22 2.88 -3.68 4.14
N ALA A 23 1.66 -3.95 4.61
CA ALA A 23 1.33 -5.22 5.25
C ALA A 23 1.52 -6.41 4.28
N ALA A 24 1.06 -6.31 3.05
CA ALA A 24 1.23 -7.33 2.02
C ALA A 24 2.72 -7.55 1.66
N GLY A 25 3.52 -6.49 1.60
CA GLY A 25 4.97 -6.59 1.41
C GLY A 25 5.66 -7.29 2.58
N ARG A 26 5.22 -7.02 3.82
CA ARG A 26 5.69 -7.74 5.02
C ARG A 26 5.32 -9.22 4.98
N VAL A 27 4.09 -9.55 4.56
CA VAL A 27 3.64 -10.92 4.34
C VAL A 27 4.55 -11.63 3.34
N LEU A 28 4.81 -11.04 2.17
CA LEU A 28 5.65 -11.64 1.14
C LEU A 28 7.12 -11.80 1.55
N LYS A 29 7.62 -10.95 2.46
CA LYS A 29 9.00 -11.02 2.94
C LYS A 29 9.18 -12.02 4.08
N TYR A 30 8.25 -12.06 5.03
CA TYR A 30 8.44 -12.77 6.30
C TYR A 30 7.51 -13.98 6.48
N VAL A 31 6.30 -13.95 5.91
CA VAL A 31 5.32 -15.04 6.06
C VAL A 31 5.37 -16.00 4.87
N LEU A 32 5.51 -15.47 3.66
CA LEU A 32 5.59 -16.23 2.41
C LEU A 32 6.90 -15.92 1.67
N PRO A 33 8.07 -16.24 2.27
CA PRO A 33 9.37 -15.93 1.68
C PRO A 33 9.59 -16.67 0.34
N PRO A 34 10.55 -16.21 -0.48
CA PRO A 34 10.85 -16.83 -1.77
C PRO A 34 11.01 -18.36 -1.66
N GLY A 35 10.26 -19.10 -2.49
CA GLY A 35 10.29 -20.58 -2.50
C GLY A 35 9.18 -21.27 -1.71
N SER A 36 8.36 -20.54 -0.95
CA SER A 36 7.19 -21.07 -0.21
C SER A 36 5.98 -21.42 -1.10
N GLY A 37 5.95 -20.89 -2.33
CA GLY A 37 4.83 -21.07 -3.29
C GLY A 37 5.07 -22.08 -4.42
N ARG A 38 6.13 -22.89 -4.37
CA ARG A 38 6.43 -23.86 -5.45
C ARG A 38 5.61 -25.14 -5.28
N ARG A 39 4.74 -25.43 -6.25
CA ARG A 39 3.83 -26.60 -6.31
C ARG A 39 4.48 -27.89 -6.83
N PHE A 40 5.72 -27.86 -7.31
CA PHE A 40 6.36 -29.02 -7.96
C PHE A 40 7.67 -29.41 -7.27
N VAL A 41 7.65 -30.57 -6.61
CA VAL A 41 8.82 -31.44 -6.49
C VAL A 41 8.59 -32.56 -7.49
N SER A 42 9.14 -32.42 -8.70
CA SER A 42 9.34 -33.55 -9.59
C SER A 42 10.63 -34.26 -9.15
N GLY A 43 10.52 -35.13 -8.15
CA GLY A 43 11.59 -36.01 -7.71
C GLY A 43 11.03 -37.41 -7.56
N GLU A 44 11.72 -38.40 -8.12
CA GLU A 44 11.43 -39.81 -7.86
C GLU A 44 12.21 -40.28 -6.62
N GLY A 45 11.51 -40.91 -5.67
CA GLY A 45 12.10 -41.52 -4.47
C GLY A 45 11.52 -41.01 -3.15
N ARG A 46 12.08 -41.54 -2.04
CA ARG A 46 11.66 -41.27 -0.65
C ARG A 46 11.79 -39.80 -0.22
N GLU A 47 12.46 -38.98 -1.03
CA GLU A 47 12.62 -37.52 -0.85
C GLU A 47 11.67 -36.67 -1.72
N ALA A 48 10.70 -37.28 -2.41
CA ALA A 48 9.50 -36.61 -2.91
C ALA A 48 8.57 -36.17 -1.75
N ALA A 49 9.17 -35.77 -0.63
CA ALA A 49 8.53 -35.26 0.55
C ALA A 49 7.80 -33.99 0.14
N GLU A 50 6.50 -34.17 -0.11
CA GLU A 50 5.41 -33.23 0.05
C GLU A 50 5.91 -31.82 0.41
N LYS A 51 6.37 -31.05 -0.58
CA LYS A 51 6.70 -29.65 -0.35
C LYS A 51 5.37 -28.92 -0.22
N THR A 52 4.84 -28.89 1.00
CA THR A 52 3.57 -28.27 1.33
C THR A 52 3.62 -26.81 0.92
N VAL A 53 2.81 -26.42 -0.06
CA VAL A 53 2.71 -25.03 -0.50
C VAL A 53 2.23 -24.21 0.70
N SER A 54 2.98 -23.18 1.08
CA SER A 54 2.57 -22.30 2.16
C SER A 54 1.45 -21.39 1.65
N LEU A 55 0.28 -21.54 2.27
CA LEU A 55 -0.89 -20.70 2.00
C LEU A 55 -1.12 -19.77 3.19
N LEU A 56 -1.39 -18.50 2.91
CA LEU A 56 -1.90 -17.56 3.89
C LEU A 56 -3.28 -17.10 3.42
N TRP A 57 -4.30 -17.38 4.23
CA TRP A 57 -5.71 -17.12 3.89
C TRP A 57 -6.12 -17.73 2.54
N GLY A 58 -5.62 -18.93 2.25
CA GLY A 58 -5.90 -19.64 1.00
C GLY A 58 -5.07 -19.17 -0.21
N PHE A 59 -4.31 -18.09 -0.07
CA PHE A 59 -3.48 -17.55 -1.14
C PHE A 59 -2.01 -17.96 -0.98
N SER A 60 -1.43 -18.38 -2.09
CA SER A 60 0.01 -18.62 -2.24
C SER A 60 0.79 -17.31 -2.30
N ARG A 61 2.12 -17.42 -2.24
CA ARG A 61 3.04 -16.28 -2.44
C ARG A 61 2.77 -15.54 -3.76
N HIS A 62 2.41 -16.26 -4.82
CA HIS A 62 2.20 -15.66 -6.13
C HIS A 62 0.96 -14.75 -6.12
N GLU A 63 -0.13 -15.25 -5.54
CA GLU A 63 -1.40 -14.51 -5.45
C GLU A 63 -1.28 -13.30 -4.50
N TRP A 64 -0.57 -13.45 -3.37
CA TRP A 64 -0.23 -12.29 -2.53
C TRP A 64 0.65 -11.27 -3.27
N GLY A 65 1.52 -11.73 -4.16
CA GLY A 65 2.31 -10.89 -5.07
C GLY A 65 1.43 -10.08 -6.02
N ASP A 66 0.45 -10.73 -6.64
CA ASP A 66 -0.49 -10.07 -7.55
C ASP A 66 -1.36 -9.04 -6.83
N ILE A 67 -1.85 -9.38 -5.62
CA ILE A 67 -2.61 -8.45 -4.77
C ILE A 67 -1.74 -7.24 -4.43
N HIS A 68 -0.51 -7.47 -3.95
CA HIS A 68 0.43 -6.39 -3.60
C HIS A 68 0.71 -5.49 -4.81
N PHE A 69 0.93 -6.08 -5.99
CA PHE A 69 1.20 -5.33 -7.22
C PHE A 69 0.01 -4.47 -7.65
N ARG A 70 -1.21 -5.01 -7.69
CA ARG A 70 -2.41 -4.25 -8.09
C ARG A 70 -2.67 -3.06 -7.15
N ILE A 71 -2.46 -3.26 -5.85
CA ILE A 71 -2.61 -2.20 -4.85
C ILE A 71 -1.52 -1.14 -5.00
N ALA A 72 -0.27 -1.54 -5.26
CA ALA A 72 0.82 -0.60 -5.54
C ALA A 72 0.52 0.28 -6.76
N VAL A 73 0.00 -0.30 -7.85
CA VAL A 73 -0.45 0.46 -9.03
C VAL A 73 -1.58 1.44 -8.68
N GLY A 74 -2.55 1.01 -7.89
CA GLY A 74 -3.64 1.87 -7.39
C GLY A 74 -3.11 3.06 -6.58
N ILE A 75 -2.17 2.82 -5.66
CA ILE A 75 -1.51 3.88 -4.88
C ILE A 75 -0.76 4.83 -5.81
N MET A 76 -0.03 4.33 -6.80
CA MET A 76 0.69 5.18 -7.75
C MET A 76 -0.24 6.12 -8.51
N ALA A 77 -1.41 5.64 -8.93
CA ALA A 77 -2.42 6.48 -9.56
C ALA A 77 -2.98 7.55 -8.61
N LEU A 78 -3.27 7.16 -7.36
CA LEU A 78 -3.76 8.10 -6.32
C LEU A 78 -2.70 9.15 -5.96
N LEU A 79 -1.44 8.74 -5.82
CA LEU A 79 -0.31 9.65 -5.55
C LEU A 79 -0.01 10.58 -6.72
N ALA A 80 -0.26 10.18 -7.96
CA ALA A 80 -0.16 11.08 -9.11
C ALA A 80 -1.27 12.15 -9.07
N ALA A 81 -2.49 11.77 -8.67
CA ALA A 81 -3.62 12.69 -8.56
C ALA A 81 -3.54 13.61 -7.32
N HIS A 82 -2.97 13.13 -6.21
CA HIS A 82 -2.97 13.82 -4.92
C HIS A 82 -2.34 15.24 -4.97
N PRO A 83 -1.15 15.49 -5.54
CA PRO A 83 -0.58 16.83 -5.64
C PRO A 83 -1.45 17.82 -6.42
N ALA A 84 -2.13 17.35 -7.47
CA ALA A 84 -3.03 18.20 -8.26
C ALA A 84 -4.25 18.65 -7.43
N LEU A 85 -4.79 17.76 -6.60
CA LEU A 85 -5.93 18.04 -5.73
C LEU A 85 -5.55 18.96 -4.56
N HIS A 86 -4.34 18.82 -4.04
CA HIS A 86 -3.81 19.60 -2.92
C HIS A 86 -2.94 20.78 -3.34
N TYR A 87 -2.91 21.12 -4.63
CA TYR A 87 -2.00 22.13 -5.20
C TYR A 87 -2.01 23.48 -4.46
N LYS A 88 -3.20 23.99 -4.11
CA LYS A 88 -3.32 25.27 -3.38
C LYS A 88 -2.64 25.21 -2.01
N TRP A 89 -2.92 24.15 -1.25
CA TRP A 89 -2.29 23.93 0.05
C TRP A 89 -0.77 23.78 -0.10
N ALA A 90 -0.32 23.01 -1.10
CA ALA A 90 1.11 22.82 -1.36
C ALA A 90 1.81 24.15 -1.66
N VAL A 91 1.23 25.00 -2.51
CA VAL A 91 1.78 26.34 -2.80
C VAL A 91 1.80 27.23 -1.56
N THR A 92 0.75 27.24 -0.75
CA THR A 92 0.67 27.99 0.51
C THR A 92 1.78 27.57 1.48
N VAL A 93 1.96 26.26 1.69
CA VAL A 93 3.02 25.71 2.56
C VAL A 93 4.41 26.01 2.01
N LEU A 94 4.65 25.81 0.71
CA LEU A 94 5.95 26.08 0.08
C LEU A 94 6.34 27.57 0.10
N ARG A 95 5.35 28.47 0.10
CA ARG A 95 5.57 29.92 0.22
C ARG A 95 5.72 30.38 1.68
N GLY A 96 5.66 29.48 2.65
CA GLY A 96 5.72 29.82 4.08
C GLY A 96 4.52 30.65 4.55
N GLN A 97 3.43 30.67 3.80
CA GLN A 97 2.23 31.40 4.17
C GLN A 97 1.46 30.52 5.17
N THR A 98 1.43 30.90 6.44
CA THR A 98 0.46 30.34 7.37
C THR A 98 -0.94 30.79 6.93
N PRO A 99 -1.89 29.88 6.68
CA PRO A 99 -3.27 30.29 6.43
C PRO A 99 -3.74 31.17 7.59
N GLU A 100 -4.15 32.41 7.30
CA GLU A 100 -4.74 33.30 8.29
C GLU A 100 -5.89 32.57 8.99
N GLY A 101 -5.67 32.16 10.24
CA GLY A 101 -6.57 31.31 11.00
C GLY A 101 -5.93 30.09 11.69
N SER A 102 -4.68 29.73 11.40
CA SER A 102 -3.98 28.68 12.17
C SER A 102 -3.34 29.25 13.45
N GLY A 103 -4.18 29.60 14.42
CA GLY A 103 -3.83 29.78 15.84
C GLY A 103 -2.40 30.26 16.16
N ALA A 104 -2.00 31.44 15.67
CA ALA A 104 -0.88 32.18 16.22
C ALA A 104 -1.28 32.68 17.62
N GLY A 105 -1.21 31.77 18.58
CA GLY A 105 -1.70 31.94 19.95
C GLY A 105 -1.26 30.78 20.85
N ALA A 106 -0.06 30.24 20.61
CA ALA A 106 0.67 29.50 21.63
C ALA A 106 1.83 30.41 22.02
N GLY A 107 1.52 31.39 22.87
CA GLY A 107 2.52 32.17 23.58
C GLY A 107 3.37 31.22 24.42
N ILE A 108 4.66 31.24 24.13
CA ILE A 108 5.74 30.92 25.08
C ILE A 108 6.64 32.16 25.10
#